data_AF-A0A0S4KRD9-F1
#
_entry.id   AF-A0A0S4KRD9-F1
#
_cell.length_a   1.000
_cell.length_b   1.000
_cell.length_c   1.000
_cell.angle_alpha   90.00
_cell.angle_beta   90.00
_cell.angle_gamma   90.00
#
_symmetry.space_group_name_H-M   'P 1'
#
loop_
_entity.id
_entity.type
_entity.pdbx_description
1 polymer ?
#
loop_
_entity_poly.entity_id
_entity_poly.type
_entity_poly.pdbx_seq_one_letter_code
_entity_poly.pdbx_strand_id
1 'polypeptide(L)' 'MKECLANRWFKVGFWLAVLGWSPLWVIVLLADIGLWPDPNPNPIGPGLLFFFTFWPAVILLGIGVFQVRRQRK' A
#
# COMPACT_ATOMS: atom_id res chain seq x y z
N MET A 1 -17.00 -0.87 6.36
CA MET A 1 -15.64 -1.43 6.33
C MET A 1 -15.62 -2.96 6.26
N LYS A 2 -16.39 -3.68 7.12
CA LYS A 2 -16.42 -5.16 7.13
C LYS A 2 -16.67 -5.78 5.75
N GLU A 3 -17.60 -5.22 4.97
CA GLU A 3 -17.90 -5.72 3.62
C GLU A 3 -16.80 -5.44 2.58
N CYS A 4 -16.06 -4.33 2.72
CA CYS A 4 -14.88 -4.09 1.87
C CYS A 4 -13.79 -5.11 2.17
N LEU A 5 -13.53 -5.41 3.44
CA LEU A 5 -12.54 -6.42 3.83
C LEU A 5 -12.94 -7.86 3.45
N ALA A 6 -14.24 -8.12 3.26
CA ALA A 6 -14.74 -9.39 2.74
C ALA A 6 -14.57 -9.52 1.21
N ASN A 7 -14.45 -8.40 0.48
CA ASN A 7 -14.28 -8.42 -0.96
C ASN A 7 -12.85 -8.87 -1.34
N ARG A 8 -12.77 -9.91 -2.19
CA ARG A 8 -11.49 -10.52 -2.58
C ARG A 8 -10.55 -9.54 -3.29
N TRP A 9 -11.08 -8.68 -4.17
CA TRP A 9 -10.29 -7.67 -4.90
C TRP A 9 -9.74 -6.61 -3.96
N PHE A 10 -10.59 -6.10 -3.06
CA PHE A 10 -10.16 -5.17 -2.04
C PHE A 10 -9.08 -5.78 -1.13
N LYS A 11 -9.24 -7.04 -0.72
CA LYS A 11 -8.27 -7.73 0.16
C LYS A 11 -6.92 -7.91 -0.52
N VAL A 12 -6.88 -8.28 -1.81
CA VAL A 12 -5.62 -8.40 -2.57
C VAL A 12 -4.98 -7.03 -2.75
N GLY A 13 -5.75 -6.01 -3.13
CA GLY A 13 -5.24 -4.64 -3.25
C GLY A 13 -4.70 -4.09 -1.92
N PHE A 14 -5.37 -4.41 -0.82
CA PHE A 14 -4.94 -4.04 0.52
C PHE A 14 -3.61 -4.67 0.90
N TRP A 15 -3.46 -5.98 0.73
CA TRP A 15 -2.19 -6.66 1.04
C TRP A 15 -1.06 -6.20 0.12
N LEU A 16 -1.35 -5.93 -1.16
CA LEU A 16 -0.37 -5.40 -2.09
C LEU A 16 0.10 -3.99 -1.68
N ALA A 17 -0.82 -3.12 -1.23
CA ALA A 17 -0.47 -1.81 -0.69
C ALA A 17 0.36 -1.93 0.60
N VAL A 18 -0.06 -2.79 1.53
CA VAL A 18 0.66 -2.98 2.80
C VAL A 18 2.09 -3.46 2.55
N LEU A 19 2.27 -4.51 1.75
CA LEU A 19 3.59 -5.08 1.50
C LEU A 19 4.45 -4.20 0.58
N GLY A 20 3.83 -3.54 -0.40
CA GLY A 20 4.55 -2.71 -1.37
C GLY A 20 4.93 -1.32 -0.85
N TRP A 21 4.10 -0.73 0.01
CA TRP A 21 4.28 0.65 0.46
C TRP A 21 4.94 0.76 1.82
N SER A 22 4.68 -0.20 2.73
CA SER A 22 5.22 -0.12 4.10
C SER A 22 6.74 -0.04 4.17
N PRO A 23 7.55 -0.76 3.35
CA PRO A 23 9.00 -0.69 3.47
C PRO A 23 9.53 0.72 3.23
N LEU A 24 9.00 1.42 2.21
CA LEU A 24 9.39 2.79 1.91
C LEU A 24 9.01 3.74 3.05
N TRP A 25 7.77 3.66 3.52
CA TRP A 25 7.30 4.53 4.61
C TRP A 25 8.05 4.29 5.92
N VAL A 26 8.36 3.03 6.25
CA VAL A 26 9.16 2.70 7.45
C VAL A 26 10.54 3.35 7.36
N ILE A 27 11.21 3.27 6.21
CA ILE A 27 12.53 3.88 6.03
C ILE A 27 12.45 5.39 6.16
N VAL A 28 11.49 6.03 5.46
CA VAL A 28 11.32 7.49 5.49
C VAL A 28 11.01 7.97 6.90
N LEU A 29 10.11 7.31 7.62
CA LEU A 29 9.72 7.69 8.98
C LEU A 29 10.86 7.48 9.98
N LEU A 30 11.58 6.36 9.90
CA LEU A 30 12.74 6.10 10.77
C LEU A 30 13.87 7.10 10.50
N ALA A 31 14.06 7.49 9.25
CA ALA A 31 15.06 8.48 8.86
C ALA A 31 14.70 9.87 9.40
N ASP A 32 13.43 10.25 9.30
CA ASP A 32 12.92 11.54 9.79
C ASP A 32 13.07 11.70 11.31
N ILE A 33 12.85 10.63 12.09
CA ILE A 33 13.05 10.64 13.55
C ILE A 33 14.48 10.31 13.99
N GLY A 34 15.43 10.17 13.05
CA GLY A 34 16.84 9.90 13.35
C GLY A 34 17.14 8.50 13.91
N LEU A 35 16.19 7.57 13.82
CA LEU A 35 16.37 6.16 14.21
C LEU A 35 16.88 5.28 13.06
N TRP A 36 17.05 5.85 11.88
CA TRP A 36 17.64 5.14 10.75
C TRP A 36 19.17 5.16 10.86
N PRO A 37 19.85 4.02 10.68
CA PRO A 37 21.30 3.92 10.88
C PRO A 37 22.11 4.68 9.81
N ASP A 38 21.55 4.89 8.63
CA ASP A 38 22.20 5.61 7.54
C ASP A 38 21.89 7.12 7.61
N PRO A 39 22.91 8.01 7.69
CA PRO A 39 22.72 9.45 7.70
C PRO A 39 22.19 10.02 6.38
N ASN A 40 22.31 9.30 5.25
CA ASN A 40 21.74 9.72 3.96
C ASN A 40 21.07 8.53 3.23
N PRO A 41 19.88 8.11 3.68
CA PRO A 41 19.22 6.95 3.13
C PRO A 41 18.83 7.15 1.66
N ASN A 42 19.22 6.22 0.80
CA ASN A 42 18.82 6.18 -0.61
C ASN A 42 18.01 4.91 -0.94
N PRO A 43 16.71 4.84 -0.57
CA PRO A 43 15.90 3.64 -0.70
C PRO A 43 15.39 3.41 -2.12
N ILE A 44 16.27 3.24 -3.11
CA ILE A 44 15.87 2.98 -4.51
C ILE A 44 15.05 1.70 -4.63
N GLY A 45 15.45 0.61 -3.98
CA GLY A 45 14.70 -0.66 -4.03
C GLY A 45 13.27 -0.53 -3.49
N PRO A 46 13.09 -0.05 -2.24
CA PRO A 46 11.76 0.27 -1.69
C PRO A 46 10.99 1.31 -2.52
N GLY A 47 11.68 2.30 -3.09
CA GLY A 47 11.17 3.28 -4.06
C GLY A 47 10.51 2.64 -5.27
N LEU A 48 11.24 1.74 -5.92
CA LEU A 48 10.75 0.99 -7.08
C LEU A 48 9.61 0.04 -6.69
N LEU A 49 9.73 -0.66 -5.56
CA LEU A 49 8.67 -1.52 -5.06
C LEU A 49 7.38 -0.72 -4.83
N PHE A 50 7.46 0.44 -4.18
CA PHE A 50 6.32 1.33 -4.00
C PHE A 50 5.73 1.73 -5.35
N PHE A 51 6.55 2.23 -6.28
CA PHE A 51 6.07 2.71 -7.59
C PHE A 51 5.34 1.63 -8.40
N PHE A 52 5.91 0.43 -8.50
CA PHE A 52 5.31 -0.67 -9.25
C PHE A 52 4.08 -1.27 -8.56
N THR A 53 4.01 -1.22 -7.23
CA THR A 53 2.86 -1.72 -6.47
C THR A 53 1.75 -0.69 -6.27
N PHE A 54 2.05 0.61 -6.42
CA PHE A 54 1.10 1.71 -6.22
C PHE A 54 -0.12 1.61 -7.12
N TRP A 55 0.10 1.61 -8.44
CA TRP A 55 -1.00 1.61 -9.41
C TRP A 55 -1.87 0.35 -9.33
N PRO A 56 -1.30 -0.87 -9.31
CA PRO A 56 -2.11 -2.08 -9.18
C PRO A 56 -2.89 -2.13 -7.87
N ALA A 57 -2.28 -1.70 -6.75
CA ALA A 57 -2.97 -1.70 -5.46
C ALA A 57 -4.16 -0.73 -5.43
N VAL A 58 -3.98 0.50 -5.94
CA VAL A 58 -5.05 1.51 -6.04
C VAL A 58 -6.19 1.01 -6.92
N ILE A 59 -5.88 0.39 -8.07
CA ILE A 59 -6.89 -0.16 -8.99
C ILE A 59 -7.69 -1.28 -8.30
N LEU A 60 -7.02 -2.24 -7.66
CA LEU A 60 -7.66 -3.36 -6.97
C LEU A 60 -8.56 -2.89 -5.80
N LEU A 61 -8.08 -1.91 -5.02
CA LEU A 61 -8.86 -1.29 -3.96
C LEU A 61 -10.09 -0.57 -4.52
N GLY A 62 -9.93 0.19 -5.60
CA GLY A 62 -11.02 0.90 -6.28
C GLY A 62 -12.10 -0.04 -6.81
N ILE A 63 -11.70 -1.13 -7.49
CA ILE A 63 -12.61 -2.17 -7.98
C ILE A 63 -13.38 -2.81 -6.82
N GLY A 64 -12.69 -3.17 -5.74
CA GLY A 64 -13.32 -3.77 -4.58
C GLY A 64 -14.35 -2.85 -3.92
N VAL A 65 -14.02 -1.57 -3.77
CA VAL A 65 -14.97 -0.55 -3.25
C VAL A 65 -16.16 -0.38 -4.18
N PHE A 66 -15.93 -0.33 -5.49
CA PHE A 66 -17.00 -0.18 -6.47
C PHE A 66 -17.97 -1.38 -6.45
N GLN A 67 -17.45 -2.61 -6.36
CA GLN A 67 -18.26 -3.82 -6.26
C GLN A 67 -19.14 -3.81 -5.00
N VAL A 68 -18.56 -3.47 -3.84
CA VAL A 68 -19.32 -3.39 -2.58
C VAL A 68 -20.39 -2.31 -2.65
N ARG A 69 -20.08 -1.14 -3.24
CA ARG A 69 -21.08 -0.08 -3.45
C ARG A 69 -22.22 -0.50 -4.37
N ARG A 70 -21.93 -1.29 -5.41
CA ARG A 70 -22.96 -1.81 -6.31
C ARG A 70 -23.85 -2.86 -5.66
N GLN A 71 -23.32 -3.68 -4.75
CA GLN A 71 -24.11 -4.70 -4.03
C GLN A 71 -25.01 -4.12 -2.93
N ARG A 72 -24.71 -2.90 -2.46
CA ARG A 72 -25.54 -2.17 -1.49
C ARG A 72 -26.65 -1.32 -2.10
N LYS A 73 -26.59 -1.08 -3.41
CA LYS A 73 -27.65 -0.40 -4.16
C LYS A 73 -28.64 -1.43 -4.68
#